data_AF-A0A9E5ZZ85-F1
#
_entry.id   AF-A0A9E5ZZ85-F1
#
_cell.length_a   1.000
_cell.length_b   1.000
_cell.length_c   1.000
_cell.angle_alpha   90.00
_cell.angle_beta   90.00
_cell.angle_gamma   90.00
#
_symmetry.space_group_name_H-M   'P 1'
#
loop_
_entity.id
_entity.type
_entity.pdbx_description
1 polymer ?
#
loop_
_entity_poly.entity_id
_entity_poly.type
_entity_poly.pdbx_seq_one_letter_code
_entity_poly.pdbx_strand_id
1 'polypeptide(L)'
;MHDQPSVSELVQAVKNFIDETAGPNLKGHAAFHARVASNALASVLRDLEQRPAQESAEAARLIELLGAEEEADVGALNRKLSEQIRAGTLTPETPGLLQHLKATTIAQVEIDQPRYSGLNTAKS
;
A
#
# COMPACT_ATOMS: atom_id res chain seq x y z
N MET A 1 -2.06 -10.18 32.77
CA MET A 1 -1.61 -9.31 31.67
C MET A 1 -2.86 -8.99 30.87
N HIS A 2 -3.27 -7.73 30.83
CA HIS A 2 -4.46 -7.30 30.08
C HIS A 2 -3.93 -6.65 28.81
N ASP A 3 -3.87 -7.41 27.72
CA ASP A 3 -3.48 -6.84 26.42
C ASP A 3 -4.68 -6.07 25.87
N GLN A 4 -4.44 -4.80 25.55
CA GLN A 4 -5.40 -3.99 24.83
C GLN A 4 -5.48 -4.51 23.38
N PRO A 5 -6.66 -4.46 22.74
CA PRO A 5 -6.78 -4.85 21.34
C PRO A 5 -5.87 -3.99 20.47
N SER A 6 -5.21 -4.63 19.50
CA SER A 6 -4.44 -3.98 18.46
C SER A 6 -5.33 -3.09 17.58
N VAL A 7 -4.70 -2.15 16.87
CA VAL A 7 -5.40 -1.30 15.89
C VAL A 7 -6.11 -2.16 14.84
N SER A 8 -5.46 -3.23 14.35
CA SER A 8 -6.06 -4.16 13.38
C SER A 8 -7.30 -4.84 13.95
N GLU A 9 -7.30 -5.29 15.20
CA GLU A 9 -8.47 -5.90 15.85
C GLU A 9 -9.62 -4.89 16.02
N LEU A 10 -9.31 -3.65 16.40
CA LEU A 10 -10.31 -2.58 16.52
C LEU A 10 -10.96 -2.25 15.16
N VAL A 11 -10.15 -2.11 14.10
CA VAL A 11 -10.63 -1.85 12.74
C VAL A 11 -11.46 -3.03 12.22
N GLN A 12 -11.00 -4.27 12.46
CA GLN A 12 -11.72 -5.48 12.08
C GLN A 12 -13.07 -5.59 12.78
N ALA A 13 -13.15 -5.27 14.07
CA ALA A 13 -14.40 -5.28 14.81
C ALA A 13 -15.44 -4.31 14.24
N VAL A 14 -15.02 -3.09 13.88
CA VAL A 14 -15.89 -2.10 13.23
C VAL A 14 -16.35 -2.59 11.85
N LYS A 15 -15.43 -3.16 11.06
CA LYS A 15 -15.76 -3.72 9.75
C LYS A 15 -16.81 -4.85 9.87
N ASN A 16 -16.63 -5.77 10.82
CA ASN A 16 -17.58 -6.86 11.07
C ASN A 16 -18.96 -6.33 11.47
N PHE A 17 -19.01 -5.33 12.35
CA PHE A 17 -20.28 -4.67 12.69
C PHE A 17 -20.98 -4.08 11.47
N ILE A 18 -20.25 -3.41 10.58
CA ILE A 18 -20.81 -2.85 9.35
C ILE A 18 -21.34 -3.96 8.44
N ASP A 19 -20.57 -5.03 8.23
CA ASP A 19 -20.93 -6.09 7.27
C ASP A 19 -22.05 -6.99 7.78
N GLU A 20 -22.02 -7.36 9.05
CA GLU A 20 -22.86 -8.41 9.62
C GLU A 20 -24.09 -7.85 10.34
N THR A 21 -24.02 -6.62 10.85
CA THR A 21 -25.10 -6.04 11.69
C THR A 21 -25.72 -4.80 11.06
N ALA A 22 -24.96 -3.75 10.81
CA ALA A 22 -25.53 -2.47 10.35
C ALA A 22 -25.97 -2.54 8.87
N GLY A 23 -25.07 -2.97 7.99
CA GLY A 23 -25.27 -3.02 6.54
C GLY A 23 -26.54 -3.75 6.08
N PRO A 24 -26.84 -4.97 6.57
CA PRO A 24 -28.04 -5.71 6.20
C PRO A 24 -29.36 -4.99 6.52
N ASN A 25 -29.34 -4.06 7.47
CA ASN A 25 -30.52 -3.31 7.92
C ASN A 25 -30.66 -1.93 7.22
N LEU A 26 -29.67 -1.51 6.43
CA LEU A 26 -29.69 -0.24 5.71
C LEU A 26 -30.29 -0.41 4.30
N LYS A 27 -30.82 0.69 3.74
CA LYS A 27 -31.38 0.74 2.38
C LYS A 27 -30.88 1.96 1.62
N GLY A 28 -31.02 1.94 0.29
CA GLY A 28 -30.68 3.07 -0.59
C GLY A 28 -29.24 3.57 -0.43
N HIS A 29 -29.06 4.89 -0.37
CA HIS A 29 -27.75 5.53 -0.23
C HIS A 29 -26.99 5.08 1.02
N ALA A 30 -27.67 4.86 2.15
CA ALA A 30 -27.01 4.43 3.38
C ALA A 30 -26.36 3.05 3.23
N ALA A 31 -27.04 2.10 2.57
CA ALA A 31 -26.48 0.77 2.27
C ALA A 31 -25.30 0.84 1.28
N PHE A 32 -25.32 1.80 0.35
CA PHE A 32 -24.16 2.06 -0.50
C PHE A 32 -22.97 2.58 0.32
N HIS A 33 -23.16 3.60 1.15
CA HIS A 33 -22.08 4.14 1.98
C HIS A 33 -21.53 3.12 2.99
N ALA A 34 -22.36 2.23 3.54
CA ALA A 34 -21.89 1.13 4.38
C ALA A 34 -20.90 0.21 3.65
N ARG A 35 -21.19 -0.15 2.39
CA ARG A 35 -20.26 -0.93 1.55
C ARG A 35 -18.98 -0.16 1.25
N VAL A 36 -19.07 1.15 0.97
CA VAL A 36 -17.89 2.01 0.76
C VAL A 36 -17.02 2.05 2.02
N ALA A 37 -17.62 2.23 3.19
CA ALA A 37 -16.91 2.24 4.47
C ALA A 37 -16.25 0.89 4.76
N SER A 38 -16.96 -0.23 4.57
CA SER A 38 -16.38 -1.57 4.74
C SER A 38 -15.19 -1.81 3.81
N ASN A 39 -15.27 -1.38 2.56
CA ASN A 39 -14.15 -1.47 1.61
C ASN A 39 -12.95 -0.62 2.04
N ALA A 40 -13.19 0.60 2.54
CA ALA A 40 -12.13 1.46 3.06
C ALA A 40 -11.44 0.82 4.28
N LEU A 41 -12.20 0.25 5.22
CA LEU A 41 -11.66 -0.48 6.37
C LEU A 41 -10.86 -1.71 5.91
N ALA A 42 -11.33 -2.42 4.88
CA ALA A 42 -10.58 -3.53 4.30
C ALA A 42 -9.22 -3.09 3.72
N SER A 43 -9.15 -1.91 3.09
CA SER A 43 -7.89 -1.34 2.62
C SER A 43 -6.96 -0.99 3.77
N VAL A 44 -7.48 -0.39 4.85
CA VAL A 44 -6.68 -0.11 6.07
C VAL A 44 -6.13 -1.40 6.69
N LEU A 45 -6.91 -2.47 6.75
CA LEU A 45 -6.44 -3.75 7.28
C LEU A 45 -5.30 -4.35 6.45
N ARG A 46 -5.42 -4.31 5.11
CA ARG A 46 -4.33 -4.75 4.22
C ARG A 46 -3.10 -3.87 4.36
N ASP A 47 -3.29 -2.57 4.53
CA ASP A 47 -2.21 -1.61 4.74
C ASP A 47 -1.40 -1.95 6.00
N LEU A 48 -2.09 -2.13 7.13
CA LEU A 48 -1.48 -2.51 8.40
C LEU A 48 -0.73 -3.85 8.33
N GLU A 49 -1.21 -4.79 7.52
CA GLU A 49 -0.60 -6.10 7.34
C GLU A 49 0.61 -6.07 6.40
N GLN A 50 0.52 -5.36 5.28
CA GLN A 50 1.44 -5.52 4.15
C GLN A 50 2.48 -4.39 4.06
N ARG A 51 2.13 -3.16 4.45
CA ARG A 51 2.97 -1.97 4.28
C ARG A 51 4.35 -2.09 4.92
N PRO A 52 4.53 -2.62 6.15
CA PRO A 52 5.85 -2.69 6.77
C PRO A 52 6.87 -3.50 5.95
N ALA A 53 6.44 -4.64 5.40
CA ALA A 53 7.31 -5.47 4.55
C ALA A 53 7.59 -4.81 3.19
N GLN A 54 6.57 -4.15 2.62
CA GLN A 54 6.70 -3.43 1.35
C GLN A 54 7.64 -2.22 1.46
N GLU A 55 7.56 -1.45 2.55
CA GLU A 55 8.45 -0.31 2.83
C GLU A 55 9.90 -0.76 3.02
N SER A 56 10.13 -1.85 3.76
CA SER A 56 11.47 -2.43 3.90
C SER A 56 12.05 -2.87 2.56
N ALA A 57 11.24 -3.53 1.72
CA ALA A 57 11.66 -3.94 0.39
C ALA A 57 11.89 -2.75 -0.56
N GLU A 58 11.10 -1.68 -0.44
CA GLU A 58 11.28 -0.43 -1.19
C GLU A 58 12.59 0.26 -0.81
N ALA A 59 12.85 0.38 0.49
CA ALA A 59 14.09 0.96 1.03
C ALA A 59 15.32 0.26 0.45
N ALA A 60 15.35 -1.07 0.51
CA ALA A 60 16.45 -1.87 -0.01
C ALA A 60 16.71 -1.61 -1.50
N ARG A 61 15.64 -1.58 -2.32
CA ARG A 61 15.75 -1.27 -3.77
C ARG A 61 16.23 0.16 -4.03
N LEU A 62 15.78 1.13 -3.23
CA LEU A 62 16.21 2.53 -3.37
C LEU A 62 17.67 2.72 -2.97
N ILE A 63 18.11 2.07 -1.91
CA ILE A 63 19.50 2.10 -1.45
C ILE A 63 20.43 1.56 -2.53
N GLU A 64 20.08 0.39 -3.10
CA GLU A 64 20.82 -0.21 -4.21
C GLU A 64 20.84 0.70 -5.45
N LEU A 65 19.68 1.22 -5.86
CA LEU A 65 19.53 2.04 -7.06
C LEU A 65 20.27 3.39 -6.96
N LEU A 66 20.29 4.00 -5.78
CA LEU A 66 20.83 5.35 -5.56
C LEU A 66 22.23 5.36 -4.92
N GLY A 67 22.80 4.18 -4.63
CA GLY A 67 24.07 4.02 -3.92
C GLY A 67 24.06 4.75 -2.57
N ALA A 68 22.97 4.62 -1.81
CA ALA A 68 22.80 5.31 -0.52
C ALA A 68 23.30 4.46 0.66
N GLU A 69 23.31 5.05 1.85
CA GLU A 69 23.59 4.36 3.11
C GLU A 69 22.38 3.50 3.53
N GLU A 70 22.63 2.39 4.25
CA GLU A 70 21.60 1.40 4.61
C GLU A 70 20.48 1.95 5.50
N GLU A 71 20.75 3.03 6.24
CA GLU A 71 19.82 3.64 7.20
C GLU A 71 19.15 4.92 6.66
N ALA A 72 19.24 5.16 5.34
CA ALA A 72 18.67 6.34 4.73
C ALA A 72 17.13 6.35 4.77
N ASP A 73 16.56 7.51 5.10
CA ASP A 73 15.11 7.73 5.10
C ASP A 73 14.49 7.50 3.71
N VAL A 74 13.52 6.59 3.62
CA VAL A 74 12.82 6.24 2.37
C VAL A 74 12.17 7.47 1.72
N GLY A 75 11.64 8.39 2.52
CA GLY A 75 11.08 9.65 2.02
C GLY A 75 12.12 10.52 1.32
N ALA A 76 13.32 10.63 1.88
CA ALA A 76 14.46 11.31 1.28
C ALA A 76 14.97 10.61 0.02
N LEU A 77 15.04 9.28 0.02
CA LEU A 77 15.44 8.49 -1.14
C LEU A 77 14.46 8.68 -2.31
N ASN A 78 13.16 8.66 -2.05
CA ASN A 78 12.13 8.92 -3.06
C ASN A 78 12.22 10.35 -3.66
N ARG A 79 12.52 11.35 -2.83
CA ARG A 79 12.78 12.72 -3.30
C ARG A 79 14.01 12.76 -4.22
N LYS A 80 15.11 12.15 -3.80
CA LYS A 80 16.36 12.05 -4.59
C LYS A 80 16.13 11.32 -5.92
N LEU A 81 15.40 10.20 -5.91
CA LEU A 81 14.99 9.48 -7.12
C LEU A 81 14.24 10.41 -8.10
N SER A 82 13.23 11.11 -7.59
CA SER A 82 12.41 12.04 -8.37
C SER A 82 13.22 13.18 -8.98
N GLU A 83 14.16 13.73 -8.22
CA GLU A 83 15.08 14.78 -8.68
C GLU A 83 15.99 14.28 -9.81
N GLN A 84 16.57 13.08 -9.68
CA GLN A 84 17.45 12.52 -10.70
C GLN A 84 16.71 12.13 -11.98
N ILE A 85 15.47 11.63 -11.88
CA ILE A 85 14.61 11.39 -13.06
C ILE A 85 14.30 12.72 -13.75
N ARG A 86 13.91 13.76 -12.99
CA ARG A 86 13.63 15.08 -13.53
C ARG A 86 14.84 15.71 -14.21
N ALA A 87 16.03 15.51 -13.66
CA ALA A 87 17.28 15.99 -14.24
C ALA A 87 17.75 15.19 -15.47
N GLY A 88 17.09 14.08 -15.80
CA GLY A 88 17.52 13.17 -16.88
C GLY A 88 18.77 12.36 -16.53
N THR A 89 19.19 12.34 -15.27
CA THR A 89 20.32 11.54 -14.78
C THR A 89 19.95 10.06 -14.73
N LEU A 90 18.74 9.75 -14.25
CA LEU A 90 18.15 8.42 -14.34
C LEU A 90 17.16 8.41 -15.49
N THR A 91 17.30 7.42 -16.36
CA THR A 91 16.52 7.25 -17.58
C THR A 91 15.85 5.88 -17.57
N PRO A 92 14.85 5.60 -18.42
CA PRO A 92 14.28 4.25 -18.54
C PRO A 92 15.32 3.15 -18.80
N GLU A 93 16.46 3.50 -19.38
CA GLU A 93 17.59 2.62 -19.66
C GLU A 93 18.47 2.35 -18.42
N THR A 94 18.31 3.11 -17.33
CA THR A 94 19.02 2.90 -16.08
C THR A 94 18.68 1.51 -15.51
N PRO A 95 19.67 0.62 -15.30
CA PRO A 95 19.44 -0.69 -14.71
C PRO A 95 18.71 -0.59 -13.37
N GLY A 96 17.66 -1.40 -13.20
CA GLY A 96 16.88 -1.46 -11.96
C GLY A 96 15.81 -0.38 -11.78
N LEU A 97 15.84 0.75 -12.52
CA LEU A 97 14.87 1.84 -12.33
C LEU A 97 13.44 1.38 -12.62
N LEU A 98 13.19 0.83 -13.81
CA LEU A 98 11.84 0.37 -14.20
C LEU A 98 11.34 -0.77 -13.31
N GLN A 99 12.26 -1.65 -12.86
CA GLN A 99 11.92 -2.73 -11.93
C GLN A 99 11.48 -2.16 -10.57
N HIS A 100 12.21 -1.18 -10.03
CA HIS A 100 11.85 -0.51 -8.79
C HIS A 100 10.47 0.16 -8.90
N LEU A 101 10.25 0.98 -9.94
CA LEU A 101 8.97 1.68 -10.14
C LEU A 101 7.80 0.69 -10.29
N LYS A 102 8.00 -0.38 -11.07
CA LYS A 102 7.00 -1.45 -11.23
C LYS A 102 6.68 -2.11 -9.89
N ALA A 103 7.70 -2.51 -9.13
CA ALA A 103 7.53 -3.20 -7.86
C ALA A 103 6.80 -2.33 -6.82
N THR A 104 7.19 -1.06 -6.67
CA THR A 104 6.54 -0.12 -5.74
C THR A 104 5.10 0.17 -6.16
N THR A 105 4.82 0.29 -7.46
CA THR A 105 3.45 0.46 -7.97
C THR A 105 2.58 -0.76 -7.69
N ILE A 106 3.10 -1.97 -7.94
CA ILE A 106 2.37 -3.22 -7.66
C ILE A 106 2.03 -3.32 -6.17
N ALA A 107 3.00 -3.06 -5.30
CA ALA A 107 2.84 -3.08 -3.85
C ALA A 107 1.67 -2.17 -3.39
N GLN A 108 1.62 -0.94 -3.89
CA GLN A 108 0.54 0.00 -3.57
C GLN A 108 -0.83 -0.49 -4.11
N VAL A 109 -0.88 -1.03 -5.32
CA VAL A 109 -2.13 -1.55 -5.91
C VAL A 109 -2.65 -2.78 -5.17
N GLU A 110 -1.78 -3.65 -4.63
CA GLU A 110 -2.19 -4.79 -3.79
C GLU A 110 -2.97 -4.36 -2.55
N ILE A 111 -2.59 -3.25 -1.93
CA ILE A 111 -3.28 -2.68 -0.77
C ILE A 111 -4.59 -2.02 -1.23
N ASP A 112 -4.53 -1.10 -2.19
CA ASP A 112 -5.66 -0.24 -2.53
C ASP A 112 -6.75 -0.98 -3.31
N GLN A 113 -6.35 -1.78 -4.30
CA GLN A 113 -7.22 -2.37 -5.31
C GLN A 113 -6.80 -3.82 -5.62
N PRO A 114 -6.88 -4.76 -4.63
CA PRO A 114 -6.41 -6.14 -4.80
C PRO A 114 -7.13 -6.92 -5.91
N ARG A 115 -8.29 -6.42 -6.37
CA ARG A 115 -9.09 -7.02 -7.45
C ARG A 115 -8.96 -6.27 -8.78
N TYR A 116 -8.00 -5.35 -8.90
CA TYR A 116 -7.72 -4.67 -10.15
C TYR A 116 -7.33 -5.68 -11.23
N SER A 117 -8.02 -5.66 -12.37
CA SER A 117 -7.86 -6.67 -13.42
C SER A 117 -6.44 -6.73 -14.00
N GLY A 118 -5.74 -5.59 -14.04
CA GLY A 118 -4.36 -5.52 -14.53
C GLY A 118 -3.30 -6.01 -13.53
N LEU A 119 -3.67 -6.26 -12.27
CA LEU A 119 -2.69 -6.60 -11.21
C LEU A 119 -2.02 -7.95 -11.48
N ASN A 120 -2.78 -8.97 -11.89
CA ASN A 120 -2.23 -10.29 -12.18
C ASN A 120 -1.25 -10.24 -13.36
N THR A 121 -1.59 -9.50 -14.41
CA THR A 121 -0.70 -9.28 -15.56
C THR A 121 0.56 -8.51 -15.16
N ALA A 122 0.44 -7.53 -14.26
CA ALA A 122 1.60 -6.78 -13.78
C ALA A 122 2.56 -7.63 -12.93
N LYS A 123 2.05 -8.61 -12.17
CA LYS A 123 2.85 -9.55 -11.37
C LYS A 123 3.54 -10.65 -12.19
N SER A 124 3.02 -10.92 -13.40
CA SER A 124 3.60 -11.88 -14.35
C SER A 124 4.89 -11.35 -14.95
#